data_AF-A0A931LQK1-F1
#
_entry.id   AF-A0A931LQK1-F1
#
_cell.length_a   1.000
_cell.length_b   1.000
_cell.length_c   1.000
_cell.angle_alpha   90.00
_cell.angle_beta   90.00
_cell.angle_gamma   90.00
#
_symmetry.space_group_name_H-M   'P 1'
#
loop_
_entity.id
_entity.type
_entity.pdbx_description
1 polymer ?
#
loop_
_entity_poly.entity_id
_entity_poly.type
_entity_poly.pdbx_seq_one_letter_code
_entity_poly.pdbx_strand_id
1 'polypeptide(L)'
;MPSRPREMPRPRPKPAPASREYLEAISRTAGMVGDGRVRGLASTNGLDLLNLTWEDTGRYKNASVGPNISDMTLQVETPSYRGQPGRVRCMPVIRYPNFSDRTADVDPRDFTLLVGNQRHRPLKRVSLYEFLGDPCRFLSKPDSWLGAHRSLLAPRDERVLVSAQACFMPVPQGGLATFNPVLFNYQSVSGDPAVLTILATREGTSVTIIDNKRDAFAEGAAWGQRLFHNDGGERSSLTAERQSEFIAHGGDDGKTVRPSSGLSMVLLIQVPLKQKHAFRRSFEVSGGYGGVASDMAAKAAPSARSDVEAAVIGHGEAEGPFTEIDNLSIERDDRYPVRVTVQFYKATSNGVVSEGDMATIHDQIEGVYAHGDVVGSLVTEGETGRITEYIGCKVQPHDWWQRFWERHEQNTGDSREEAIRKLRRLLGYDYETRPVCELYLRDVLRGRK
;
A
#
# COMPACT_ATOMS: atom_id res chain seq x y z
N MET A 1 -11.39 -51.08 -0.08
CA MET A 1 -10.82 -50.11 -1.04
C MET A 1 -9.55 -49.54 -0.44
N PRO A 2 -8.38 -49.66 -1.10
CA PRO A 2 -7.17 -49.04 -0.58
C PRO A 2 -7.31 -47.52 -0.65
N SER A 3 -7.05 -46.86 0.47
CA SER A 3 -6.96 -45.41 0.60
C SER A 3 -5.94 -44.87 -0.41
N ARG A 4 -6.38 -43.92 -1.25
CA ARG A 4 -5.45 -43.20 -2.13
C ARG A 4 -4.33 -42.57 -1.28
N PRO A 5 -3.06 -42.69 -1.68
CA PRO A 5 -1.98 -41.97 -1.01
C PRO A 5 -2.31 -40.47 -1.02
N ARG A 6 -2.19 -39.82 0.13
CA ARG A 6 -2.19 -38.35 0.23
C ARG A 6 -1.11 -37.86 -0.72
N GLU A 7 -1.49 -37.15 -1.79
CA GLU A 7 -0.52 -36.42 -2.60
C GLU A 7 0.32 -35.57 -1.65
N MET A 8 1.64 -35.77 -1.68
CA MET A 8 2.53 -34.89 -0.93
C MET A 8 2.35 -33.47 -1.48
N PRO A 9 2.24 -32.44 -0.61
CA PRO A 9 2.18 -31.06 -1.07
C PRO A 9 3.36 -30.79 -2.00
N ARG A 10 3.09 -30.21 -3.17
CA ARG A 10 4.17 -29.82 -4.09
C ARG A 10 5.11 -28.85 -3.38
N PRO A 11 6.43 -28.96 -3.57
CA PRO A 11 7.37 -28.01 -2.99
C PRO A 11 7.02 -26.60 -3.46
N ARG A 12 6.87 -25.66 -2.52
CA ARG A 12 6.60 -24.26 -2.84
C ARG A 12 7.75 -23.69 -3.70
N PRO A 13 7.46 -22.83 -4.70
CA PRO A 13 8.50 -22.13 -5.43
C PRO A 13 9.40 -21.37 -4.45
N LYS A 14 10.70 -21.34 -4.71
CA LYS A 14 11.66 -20.63 -3.85
C LYS A 14 11.81 -19.17 -4.32
N PRO A 15 12.17 -18.24 -3.40
CA PRO A 15 12.64 -16.92 -3.78
C PRO A 15 13.76 -17.01 -4.81
N ALA A 16 13.74 -16.10 -5.78
CA ALA A 16 14.76 -16.06 -6.81
C ALA A 16 16.16 -15.86 -6.19
N PRO A 17 17.18 -16.60 -6.65
CA PRO A 17 18.53 -16.43 -6.13
C PRO A 17 19.06 -15.04 -6.46
N ALA A 18 19.99 -14.55 -5.64
CA ALA A 18 20.71 -13.33 -5.93
C ALA A 18 21.52 -13.48 -7.22
N SER A 19 21.02 -12.92 -8.32
CA SER A 19 21.69 -12.90 -9.62
C SER A 19 21.82 -11.46 -10.13
N ARG A 20 22.76 -11.24 -11.04
CA ARG A 20 22.93 -9.92 -11.66
C ARG A 20 21.67 -9.52 -12.42
N GLU A 21 21.06 -10.47 -13.10
CA GLU A 21 19.86 -10.31 -13.91
C GLU A 21 18.68 -9.88 -13.03
N TYR A 22 18.49 -10.51 -11.87
CA TYR A 22 17.42 -10.16 -10.94
C TYR A 22 17.62 -8.77 -10.34
N LEU A 23 18.85 -8.42 -9.97
CA LEU A 23 19.18 -7.07 -9.48
C LEU A 23 18.94 -6.00 -10.56
N GLU A 24 19.25 -6.30 -11.83
CA GLU A 24 18.95 -5.42 -12.95
C GLU A 24 17.43 -5.27 -13.16
N ALA A 25 16.65 -6.36 -13.04
CA ALA A 25 15.19 -6.33 -13.12
C ALA A 25 14.57 -5.43 -12.04
N ILE A 26 15.04 -5.56 -10.78
CA ILE A 26 14.62 -4.70 -9.67
C ILE A 26 14.96 -3.23 -9.98
N SER A 27 16.18 -2.97 -10.46
CA SER A 27 16.61 -1.60 -10.73
C SER A 27 15.85 -0.95 -11.88
N ARG A 28 15.57 -1.70 -12.97
CA ARG A 28 14.79 -1.19 -14.11
C ARG A 28 13.34 -0.95 -13.74
N THR A 29 12.73 -1.87 -12.99
CA THR A 29 11.35 -1.73 -12.51
C THR A 29 11.20 -0.52 -11.59
N ALA A 30 12.06 -0.39 -10.57
CA ALA A 30 12.07 0.80 -9.71
C ALA A 30 12.33 2.11 -10.47
N GLY A 31 13.11 2.04 -11.56
CA GLY A 31 13.44 3.19 -12.41
C GLY A 31 12.30 3.70 -13.29
N MET A 32 11.20 2.96 -13.43
CA MET A 32 10.10 3.34 -14.33
C MET A 32 9.48 4.70 -13.97
N VAL A 33 9.43 5.08 -12.69
CA VAL A 33 8.93 6.40 -12.25
C VAL A 33 9.71 7.57 -12.84
N GLY A 34 10.95 7.35 -13.27
CA GLY A 34 11.79 8.33 -13.95
C GLY A 34 11.80 8.20 -15.47
N ASP A 35 11.17 7.17 -16.03
CA ASP A 35 11.15 6.91 -17.48
C ASP A 35 10.06 7.76 -18.16
N GLY A 36 10.48 8.76 -18.94
CA GLY A 36 9.58 9.66 -19.65
C GLY A 36 8.65 8.95 -20.64
N ARG A 37 9.05 7.81 -21.20
CA ARG A 37 8.20 7.01 -22.11
C ARG A 37 7.09 6.33 -21.33
N VAL A 38 7.42 5.67 -20.21
CA VAL A 38 6.41 4.97 -19.38
C VAL A 38 5.43 5.97 -18.76
N ARG A 39 5.93 7.12 -18.30
CA ARG A 39 5.10 8.24 -17.84
C ARG A 39 4.18 8.78 -18.94
N GLY A 40 4.70 8.90 -20.17
CA GLY A 40 3.90 9.27 -21.34
C GLY A 40 2.72 8.32 -21.55
N LEU A 41 2.97 7.00 -21.55
CA LEU A 41 1.92 5.99 -21.69
C LEU A 41 0.86 6.07 -20.59
N ALA A 42 1.27 6.26 -19.32
CA ALA A 42 0.34 6.43 -18.21
C ALA A 42 -0.53 7.69 -18.40
N SER A 43 0.11 8.81 -18.74
CA SER A 43 -0.56 10.11 -18.90
C SER A 43 -1.59 10.14 -20.03
N THR A 44 -1.39 9.39 -21.12
CA THR A 44 -2.37 9.23 -22.21
C THR A 44 -3.70 8.65 -21.70
N ASN A 45 -3.68 7.89 -20.61
CA ASN A 45 -4.85 7.29 -19.97
C ASN A 45 -5.32 8.08 -18.73
N GLY A 46 -4.78 9.29 -18.50
CA GLY A 46 -5.06 10.08 -17.30
C GLY A 46 -4.49 9.49 -16.01
N LEU A 47 -3.59 8.50 -16.11
CA LEU A 47 -2.94 7.85 -14.98
C LEU A 47 -1.57 8.50 -14.71
N ASP A 48 -1.09 8.34 -13.49
CA ASP A 48 0.23 8.76 -13.01
C ASP A 48 1.03 7.55 -12.53
N LEU A 49 2.35 7.71 -12.46
CA LEU A 49 3.30 6.67 -12.04
C LEU A 49 4.12 7.15 -10.83
N LEU A 50 3.90 6.52 -9.68
CA LEU A 50 4.26 7.03 -8.36
C LEU A 50 5.03 5.99 -7.53
N ASN A 51 5.98 6.42 -6.72
CA ASN A 51 6.58 5.55 -5.68
C ASN A 51 5.85 5.64 -4.34
N LEU A 52 5.06 6.69 -4.14
CA LEU A 52 4.36 7.00 -2.90
C LEU A 52 2.94 7.43 -3.25
N THR A 53 1.98 6.72 -2.68
CA THR A 53 0.55 6.93 -2.90
C THR A 53 -0.12 7.44 -1.63
N TRP A 54 -1.11 8.30 -1.80
CA TRP A 54 -1.88 8.86 -0.68
C TRP A 54 -3.20 8.11 -0.56
N GLU A 55 -3.40 7.46 0.59
CA GLU A 55 -4.61 6.69 0.88
C GLU A 55 -5.40 7.37 2.00
N ASP A 56 -6.13 8.42 1.63
CA ASP A 56 -6.76 9.35 2.56
C ASP A 56 -8.17 8.95 2.93
N THR A 57 -8.57 9.24 4.16
CA THR A 57 -9.97 9.22 4.56
C THR A 57 -10.47 10.60 4.98
N GLY A 58 -9.58 11.60 5.11
CA GLY A 58 -9.91 12.88 5.72
C GLY A 58 -9.22 14.12 5.14
N ARG A 59 -8.72 14.09 3.90
CA ARG A 59 -7.96 15.21 3.35
C ARG A 59 -8.78 16.51 3.29
N TYR A 60 -8.17 17.67 3.61
CA TYR A 60 -8.82 18.96 3.42
C TYR A 60 -9.07 19.23 1.92
N LYS A 61 -10.07 20.05 1.62
CA LYS A 61 -10.41 20.37 0.22
C LYS A 61 -9.27 21.14 -0.42
N ASN A 62 -8.93 20.74 -1.65
CA ASN A 62 -7.85 21.35 -2.43
C ASN A 62 -6.51 21.45 -1.68
N ALA A 63 -6.22 20.48 -0.81
CA ALA A 63 -4.97 20.40 -0.08
C ALA A 63 -4.31 19.03 -0.29
N SER A 64 -3.03 18.93 0.05
CA SER A 64 -2.27 17.67 0.14
C SER A 64 -2.23 17.11 1.57
N VAL A 65 -2.92 17.75 2.51
CA VAL A 65 -2.87 17.43 3.94
C VAL A 65 -4.25 17.40 4.56
N GLY A 66 -4.35 16.79 5.73
CA GLY A 66 -5.61 16.55 6.42
C GLY A 66 -5.48 15.55 7.56
N PRO A 67 -6.56 15.34 8.32
CA PRO A 67 -6.67 14.23 9.24
C PRO A 67 -6.70 12.87 8.53
N ASN A 68 -6.23 11.84 9.23
CA ASN A 68 -6.28 10.43 8.84
C ASN A 68 -5.79 10.19 7.40
N ILE A 69 -4.53 10.56 7.16
CA ILE A 69 -3.83 10.36 5.89
C ILE A 69 -2.74 9.34 6.09
N SER A 70 -2.61 8.45 5.12
CA SER A 70 -1.53 7.48 5.08
C SER A 70 -0.78 7.55 3.76
N ASP A 71 0.55 7.52 3.86
CA ASP A 71 1.42 7.21 2.74
C ASP A 71 1.48 5.69 2.58
N MET A 72 1.34 5.23 1.34
CA MET A 72 1.53 3.83 0.98
C MET A 72 2.61 3.69 -0.08
N THR A 73 3.54 2.77 0.15
CA THR A 73 4.56 2.36 -0.82
C THR A 73 4.61 0.83 -0.92
N LEU A 74 5.13 0.31 -2.03
CA LEU A 74 5.39 -1.12 -2.21
C LEU A 74 6.90 -1.29 -2.24
N GLN A 75 7.46 -2.07 -1.33
CA GLN A 75 8.91 -2.16 -1.15
C GLN A 75 9.43 -3.57 -1.40
N VAL A 76 10.52 -3.65 -2.17
CA VAL A 76 11.28 -4.87 -2.44
C VAL A 76 12.68 -4.69 -1.88
N GLU A 77 13.15 -5.65 -1.10
CA GLU A 77 14.54 -5.73 -0.66
C GLU A 77 15.35 -6.51 -1.68
N THR A 78 16.42 -5.90 -2.21
CA THR A 78 17.35 -6.62 -3.07
C THR A 78 18.12 -7.65 -2.25
N PRO A 79 18.28 -8.89 -2.73
CA PRO A 79 19.09 -9.86 -2.01
C PRO A 79 20.56 -9.43 -1.96
N SER A 80 21.28 -9.79 -0.90
CA SER A 80 22.72 -9.55 -0.81
C SER A 80 23.44 -10.29 -1.94
N TYR A 81 24.36 -9.61 -2.64
CA TYR A 81 25.07 -10.17 -3.78
C TYR A 81 26.54 -9.77 -3.78
N ARG A 82 27.45 -10.74 -3.92
CA ARG A 82 28.91 -10.54 -3.93
C ARG A 82 29.43 -9.68 -2.77
N GLY A 83 28.91 -9.94 -1.55
CA GLY A 83 29.30 -9.23 -0.34
C GLY A 83 28.74 -7.81 -0.20
N GLN A 84 27.92 -7.34 -1.16
CA GLN A 84 27.16 -6.11 -0.99
C GLN A 84 25.87 -6.40 -0.21
N PRO A 85 25.55 -5.60 0.83
CA PRO A 85 24.29 -5.76 1.55
C PRO A 85 23.11 -5.49 0.61
N GLY A 86 21.96 -6.09 0.95
CA GLY A 86 20.70 -5.79 0.31
C GLY A 86 20.33 -4.31 0.47
N ARG A 87 19.41 -3.82 -0.36
CA ARG A 87 18.88 -2.46 -0.32
C ARG A 87 17.39 -2.49 -0.60
N VAL A 88 16.65 -1.63 0.07
CA VAL A 88 15.23 -1.48 -0.16
C VAL A 88 14.97 -0.54 -1.34
N ARG A 89 14.01 -0.89 -2.21
CA ARG A 89 13.53 -0.02 -3.30
C ARG A 89 12.01 0.02 -3.33
N CYS A 90 11.47 1.22 -3.58
CA CYS A 90 10.06 1.39 -3.89
C CYS A 90 9.75 0.93 -5.31
N MET A 91 8.67 0.18 -5.45
CA MET A 91 8.14 -0.28 -6.72
C MET A 91 7.11 0.73 -7.25
N PRO A 92 7.07 0.94 -8.57
CA PRO A 92 6.21 1.94 -9.19
C PRO A 92 4.74 1.50 -9.16
N VAL A 93 3.87 2.43 -8.75
CA VAL A 93 2.42 2.29 -8.70
C VAL A 93 1.79 3.18 -9.76
N ILE A 94 0.90 2.61 -10.57
CA ILE A 94 0.05 3.29 -11.54
C ILE A 94 -1.33 3.51 -10.94
N ARG A 95 -1.83 4.74 -10.99
CA ARG A 95 -3.18 5.12 -10.52
C ARG A 95 -3.60 6.48 -11.07
N TYR A 96 -4.84 6.89 -10.82
CA TYR A 96 -5.21 8.30 -10.96
C TYR A 96 -4.40 9.19 -10.00
N PRO A 97 -4.12 10.46 -10.37
CA PRO A 97 -3.24 11.34 -9.60
C PRO A 97 -3.61 11.46 -8.12
N ASN A 98 -2.60 11.34 -7.24
CA ASN A 98 -2.74 11.42 -5.78
C ASN A 98 -3.56 12.63 -5.31
N PHE A 99 -3.37 13.80 -5.94
CA PHE A 99 -4.06 15.01 -5.50
C PHE A 99 -5.57 14.92 -5.74
N SER A 100 -5.98 14.45 -6.92
CA SER A 100 -7.40 14.28 -7.24
C SER A 100 -8.06 13.20 -6.39
N ASP A 101 -7.32 12.17 -5.99
CA ASP A 101 -7.81 11.03 -5.21
C ASP A 101 -9.21 10.56 -5.69
N ARG A 102 -9.26 10.09 -6.95
CA ARG A 102 -10.51 9.56 -7.53
C ARG A 102 -10.93 8.32 -6.77
N THR A 103 -12.15 8.35 -6.24
CA THR A 103 -12.71 7.30 -5.38
C THR A 103 -14.12 6.93 -5.79
N ALA A 104 -14.55 5.73 -5.40
CA ALA A 104 -15.89 5.20 -5.54
C ALA A 104 -16.51 4.90 -4.16
N ASP A 105 -17.84 4.99 -4.06
CA ASP A 105 -18.60 4.48 -2.93
C ASP A 105 -19.14 3.09 -3.28
N VAL A 106 -18.78 2.07 -2.49
CA VAL A 106 -19.16 0.66 -2.76
C VAL A 106 -19.73 0.02 -1.49
N ASP A 107 -20.69 -0.89 -1.62
CA ASP A 107 -21.21 -1.64 -0.48
C ASP A 107 -20.11 -2.60 0.06
N PRO A 108 -19.75 -2.54 1.36
CA PRO A 108 -18.78 -3.47 1.94
C PRO A 108 -19.19 -4.95 1.81
N ARG A 109 -20.45 -5.26 1.50
CA ARG A 109 -20.92 -6.63 1.26
C ARG A 109 -20.44 -7.21 -0.07
N ASP A 110 -20.06 -6.37 -1.02
CA ASP A 110 -19.59 -6.79 -2.35
C ASP A 110 -18.13 -7.27 -2.32
N PHE A 111 -17.39 -6.93 -1.26
CA PHE A 111 -16.03 -7.43 -1.05
C PHE A 111 -16.03 -8.80 -0.40
N THR A 112 -15.41 -9.78 -1.05
CA THR A 112 -15.17 -11.11 -0.48
C THR A 112 -13.77 -11.20 0.11
N LEU A 113 -13.69 -11.46 1.41
CA LEU A 113 -12.46 -11.73 2.15
C LEU A 113 -12.32 -13.23 2.40
N LEU A 114 -11.09 -13.72 2.32
CA LEU A 114 -10.75 -15.09 2.72
C LEU A 114 -10.20 -15.09 4.15
N VAL A 115 -10.77 -15.94 5.01
CA VAL A 115 -10.41 -16.04 6.43
C VAL A 115 -10.20 -17.50 6.83
N GLY A 116 -9.37 -17.74 7.84
CA GLY A 116 -9.01 -19.08 8.32
C GLY A 116 -7.51 -19.26 8.50
N ASN A 117 -6.71 -18.46 7.79
CA ASN A 117 -5.24 -18.44 7.84
C ASN A 117 -4.69 -18.19 9.24
N GLN A 118 -5.36 -17.38 10.06
CA GLN A 118 -4.99 -17.08 11.44
C GLN A 118 -4.95 -18.31 12.38
N ARG A 119 -5.53 -19.44 11.96
CA ARG A 119 -5.53 -20.72 12.68
C ARG A 119 -5.22 -21.92 11.78
N HIS A 120 -4.61 -21.68 10.61
CA HIS A 120 -4.35 -22.70 9.58
C HIS A 120 -5.58 -23.58 9.26
N ARG A 121 -6.77 -22.97 9.24
CA ARG A 121 -8.02 -23.64 8.87
C ARG A 121 -8.28 -23.46 7.37
N PRO A 122 -9.06 -24.36 6.74
CA PRO A 122 -9.51 -24.15 5.37
C PRO A 122 -10.17 -22.77 5.21
N LEU A 123 -9.78 -22.05 4.16
CA LEU A 123 -10.24 -20.68 3.92
C LEU A 123 -11.74 -20.65 3.67
N LYS A 124 -12.41 -19.68 4.29
CA LYS A 124 -13.83 -19.39 4.12
C LYS A 124 -14.00 -17.99 3.57
N ARG A 125 -15.06 -17.80 2.77
CA ARG A 125 -15.46 -16.50 2.25
C ARG A 125 -16.37 -15.81 3.26
N VAL A 126 -16.05 -14.58 3.60
CA VAL A 126 -16.89 -13.65 4.37
C VAL A 126 -16.91 -12.30 3.68
N SER A 127 -17.95 -11.50 3.90
CA SER A 127 -17.94 -10.12 3.38
C SER A 127 -17.07 -9.19 4.21
N LEU A 128 -16.64 -8.04 3.68
CA LEU A 128 -16.01 -7.00 4.49
C LEU A 128 -16.94 -6.52 5.60
N TYR A 129 -18.23 -6.38 5.32
CA TYR A 129 -19.21 -6.02 6.34
C TYR A 129 -19.26 -7.04 7.51
N GLU A 130 -19.30 -8.35 7.20
CA GLU A 130 -19.26 -9.40 8.23
C GLU A 130 -17.95 -9.35 9.03
N PHE A 131 -16.82 -9.16 8.35
CA PHE A 131 -15.51 -9.07 8.99
C PHE A 131 -15.43 -7.90 9.98
N LEU A 132 -15.87 -6.71 9.58
CA LEU A 132 -15.85 -5.52 10.43
C LEU A 132 -16.83 -5.63 11.60
N GLY A 133 -17.92 -6.40 11.45
CA GLY A 133 -18.92 -6.59 12.50
C GLY A 133 -18.39 -7.37 13.71
N ASP A 134 -17.60 -8.42 13.47
CA ASP A 134 -17.01 -9.28 14.51
C ASP A 134 -15.57 -9.73 14.15
N PRO A 135 -14.61 -8.80 14.12
CA PRO A 135 -13.22 -9.06 13.75
C PRO A 135 -12.54 -10.09 14.65
N CYS A 136 -12.93 -10.20 15.93
CA CYS A 136 -12.33 -11.15 16.87
C CYS A 136 -12.43 -12.61 16.44
N ARG A 137 -13.42 -12.97 15.62
CA ARG A 137 -13.53 -14.31 15.02
C ARG A 137 -12.38 -14.63 14.07
N PHE A 138 -11.71 -13.61 13.55
CA PHE A 138 -10.71 -13.70 12.49
C PHE A 138 -9.29 -13.32 12.94
N LEU A 139 -9.09 -13.09 14.24
CA LEU A 139 -7.78 -12.82 14.85
C LEU A 139 -7.12 -14.10 15.40
N SER A 140 -5.79 -14.14 15.34
CA SER A 140 -4.96 -15.15 15.99
C SER A 140 -4.98 -14.96 17.52
N LYS A 141 -4.98 -13.71 18.00
CA LYS A 141 -4.96 -13.32 19.41
C LYS A 141 -6.12 -12.36 19.72
N PRO A 142 -7.38 -12.82 19.71
CA PRO A 142 -8.54 -11.94 19.95
C PRO A 142 -8.54 -11.28 21.33
N ASP A 143 -7.92 -11.91 22.32
CA ASP A 143 -7.80 -11.35 23.68
C ASP A 143 -6.82 -10.18 23.77
N SER A 144 -6.02 -9.93 22.72
CA SER A 144 -5.19 -8.73 22.61
C SER A 144 -6.00 -7.46 22.31
N TRP A 145 -7.31 -7.57 22.05
CA TRP A 145 -8.19 -6.40 22.00
C TRP A 145 -8.81 -6.16 23.38
N LEU A 146 -8.25 -5.22 24.13
CA LEU A 146 -8.70 -4.96 25.52
C LEU A 146 -9.98 -4.11 25.63
N GLY A 147 -10.53 -3.63 24.51
CA GLY A 147 -11.75 -2.83 24.46
C GLY A 147 -13.01 -3.67 24.69
N ALA A 148 -14.03 -3.05 25.31
CA ALA A 148 -15.34 -3.68 25.53
C ALA A 148 -16.18 -3.75 24.23
N HIS A 149 -16.07 -2.73 23.37
CA HIS A 149 -16.72 -2.69 22.07
C HIS A 149 -15.75 -3.18 21.00
N ARG A 150 -15.90 -4.44 20.57
CA ARG A 150 -14.98 -5.11 19.63
C ARG A 150 -15.53 -5.19 18.20
N SER A 151 -16.25 -4.16 17.78
CA SER A 151 -16.73 -4.01 16.39
C SER A 151 -16.02 -2.85 15.72
N LEU A 152 -15.78 -2.98 14.42
CA LEU A 152 -15.23 -1.94 13.55
C LEU A 152 -16.29 -1.30 12.65
N LEU A 153 -17.56 -1.70 12.76
CA LEU A 153 -18.66 -1.07 12.06
C LEU A 153 -19.17 0.17 12.80
N ALA A 154 -19.46 1.21 12.03
CA ALA A 154 -20.24 2.37 12.42
C ALA A 154 -21.56 2.41 11.61
N PRO A 155 -22.60 3.13 12.08
CA PRO A 155 -23.86 3.26 11.34
C PRO A 155 -23.72 3.77 9.91
N ARG A 156 -22.67 4.54 9.62
CA ARG A 156 -22.37 5.09 8.29
C ARG A 156 -21.81 4.08 7.29
N ASP A 157 -21.32 2.92 7.74
CA ASP A 157 -20.57 1.97 6.91
C ASP A 157 -21.52 1.14 6.00
N GLU A 158 -22.56 1.78 5.47
CA GLU A 158 -23.37 1.27 4.35
C GLU A 158 -22.60 1.33 3.04
N ARG A 159 -21.62 2.24 2.94
CA ARG A 159 -20.62 2.32 1.87
C ARG A 159 -19.23 2.50 2.45
N VAL A 160 -18.24 2.00 1.71
CA VAL A 160 -16.82 2.22 1.96
C VAL A 160 -16.20 3.03 0.84
N LEU A 161 -15.15 3.78 1.16
CA LEU A 161 -14.41 4.61 0.20
C LEU A 161 -13.40 3.74 -0.56
N VAL A 162 -13.52 3.67 -1.88
CA VAL A 162 -12.72 2.74 -2.69
C VAL A 162 -11.84 3.48 -3.68
N SER A 163 -10.58 3.07 -3.80
CA SER A 163 -9.66 3.48 -4.87
C SER A 163 -9.04 2.25 -5.52
N ALA A 164 -8.55 2.39 -6.75
CA ALA A 164 -7.88 1.31 -7.47
C ALA A 164 -6.52 1.75 -8.04
N GLN A 165 -5.57 0.83 -8.01
CA GLN A 165 -4.21 1.05 -8.50
C GLN A 165 -3.54 -0.26 -8.93
N ALA A 166 -2.44 -0.16 -9.69
CA ALA A 166 -1.63 -1.30 -10.12
C ALA A 166 -0.15 -1.07 -9.81
N CYS A 167 0.60 -2.10 -9.43
CA CYS A 167 2.03 -2.00 -9.11
C CYS A 167 2.83 -2.90 -10.04
N PHE A 168 3.92 -2.40 -10.61
CA PHE A 168 4.87 -3.29 -11.29
C PHE A 168 5.78 -3.96 -10.27
N MET A 169 5.95 -5.27 -10.41
CA MET A 169 6.77 -6.10 -9.56
C MET A 169 7.89 -6.73 -10.38
N PRO A 170 9.14 -6.67 -9.90
CA PRO A 170 10.29 -7.24 -10.59
C PRO A 170 10.28 -8.76 -10.39
N VAL A 171 9.38 -9.49 -11.04
CA VAL A 171 9.32 -10.95 -10.94
C VAL A 171 10.21 -11.57 -12.02
N PRO A 172 11.27 -12.31 -11.65
CA PRO A 172 12.20 -12.89 -12.61
C PRO A 172 11.52 -13.96 -13.47
N GLN A 173 12.23 -14.41 -14.51
CA GLN A 173 11.86 -15.63 -15.24
C GLN A 173 12.36 -16.82 -14.41
N GLY A 174 11.46 -17.46 -13.68
CA GLY A 174 11.74 -18.52 -12.71
C GLY A 174 11.99 -17.98 -11.30
N GLY A 175 11.03 -18.23 -10.41
CA GLY A 175 11.15 -17.99 -8.97
C GLY A 175 10.23 -16.88 -8.45
N LEU A 176 10.32 -16.60 -7.15
CA LEU A 176 9.47 -15.61 -6.49
C LEU A 176 10.20 -14.29 -6.25
N ALA A 177 9.47 -13.18 -6.37
CA ALA A 177 9.87 -11.90 -5.80
C ALA A 177 9.20 -11.70 -4.43
N THR A 178 9.98 -11.37 -3.40
CA THR A 178 9.47 -11.06 -2.06
C THR A 178 9.28 -9.56 -1.91
N PHE A 179 8.17 -9.14 -1.30
CA PHE A 179 7.85 -7.73 -1.12
C PHE A 179 6.90 -7.49 0.06
N ASN A 180 6.78 -6.22 0.47
CA ASN A 180 5.77 -5.79 1.44
C ASN A 180 5.14 -4.47 1.01
N PRO A 181 3.81 -4.32 1.13
CA PRO A 181 3.20 -3.02 1.32
C PRO A 181 3.74 -2.38 2.59
N VAL A 182 4.01 -1.08 2.52
CA VAL A 182 4.51 -0.28 3.65
C VAL A 182 3.60 0.92 3.81
N LEU A 183 3.04 1.08 5.00
CA LEU A 183 2.13 2.16 5.32
C LEU A 183 2.72 3.06 6.41
N PHE A 184 2.69 4.37 6.19
CA PHE A 184 2.96 5.36 7.23
C PHE A 184 1.70 6.20 7.44
N ASN A 185 1.17 6.25 8.65
CA ASN A 185 0.02 7.10 8.96
C ASN A 185 0.45 8.32 9.77
N TYR A 186 0.09 9.52 9.31
CA TYR A 186 0.59 10.78 9.88
C TYR A 186 0.11 11.08 11.31
N GLN A 187 -0.90 10.37 11.79
CA GLN A 187 -1.49 10.51 13.11
C GLN A 187 -1.08 9.38 14.05
N SER A 188 -0.90 8.17 13.53
CA SER A 188 -0.51 6.99 14.31
C SER A 188 0.78 7.16 15.10
N VAL A 189 0.75 6.69 16.36
CA VAL A 189 1.91 6.55 17.23
C VAL A 189 1.82 5.28 18.07
N SER A 190 2.95 4.86 18.64
CA SER A 190 3.02 3.74 19.59
C SER A 190 1.99 3.86 20.71
N GLY A 191 1.12 2.85 20.85
CA GLY A 191 0.07 2.78 21.87
C GLY A 191 -1.18 3.62 21.60
N ASP A 192 -1.18 4.44 20.55
CA ASP A 192 -2.30 5.29 20.14
C ASP A 192 -2.44 5.35 18.60
N PRO A 193 -2.69 4.20 17.94
CA PRO A 193 -2.80 4.11 16.49
C PRO A 193 -4.04 4.88 15.99
N ALA A 194 -3.91 5.59 14.87
CA ALA A 194 -5.03 6.28 14.21
C ALA A 194 -5.70 5.42 13.13
N VAL A 195 -5.09 4.28 12.78
CA VAL A 195 -5.60 3.37 11.76
C VAL A 195 -5.23 1.93 12.09
N LEU A 196 -6.17 1.03 11.81
CA LEU A 196 -5.96 -0.40 11.71
C LEU A 196 -6.01 -0.78 10.23
N THR A 197 -5.11 -1.66 9.81
CA THR A 197 -5.08 -2.19 8.45
C THR A 197 -5.56 -3.62 8.40
N ILE A 198 -6.28 -3.96 7.34
CA ILE A 198 -6.66 -5.31 6.98
C ILE A 198 -6.08 -5.57 5.59
N LEU A 199 -5.12 -6.48 5.51
CA LEU A 199 -4.49 -6.93 4.27
C LEU A 199 -5.16 -8.23 3.84
N ALA A 200 -5.89 -8.21 2.73
CA ALA A 200 -6.59 -9.40 2.22
C ALA A 200 -6.03 -9.85 0.87
N THR A 201 -5.70 -11.13 0.78
CA THR A 201 -5.11 -11.79 -0.40
C THR A 201 -5.89 -13.07 -0.72
N ARG A 202 -5.51 -13.76 -1.80
CA ARG A 202 -6.05 -15.09 -2.11
C ARG A 202 -5.74 -16.16 -1.04
N GLU A 203 -4.79 -15.90 -0.15
CA GLU A 203 -4.34 -16.86 0.87
C GLU A 203 -4.88 -16.55 2.28
N GLY A 204 -5.61 -15.44 2.44
CA GLY A 204 -6.23 -15.10 3.71
C GLY A 204 -6.21 -13.61 4.02
N THR A 205 -6.45 -13.28 5.28
CA THR A 205 -6.57 -11.90 5.77
C THR A 205 -5.66 -11.68 6.98
N SER A 206 -5.04 -10.49 7.06
CA SER A 206 -4.09 -10.14 8.14
C SER A 206 -4.45 -8.78 8.71
N VAL A 207 -4.51 -8.67 10.04
CA VAL A 207 -4.92 -7.46 10.75
C VAL A 207 -3.74 -6.86 11.48
N THR A 208 -3.47 -5.57 11.28
CA THR A 208 -2.31 -4.90 11.88
C THR A 208 -2.65 -3.46 12.25
N ILE A 209 -2.48 -3.09 13.51
CA ILE A 209 -2.48 -1.67 13.91
C ILE A 209 -1.24 -0.96 13.39
N ILE A 210 -1.37 0.33 13.08
CA ILE A 210 -0.24 1.13 12.59
C ILE A 210 0.29 2.01 13.70
N ASP A 211 1.55 1.84 14.07
CA ASP A 211 2.26 2.64 15.08
C ASP A 211 3.49 3.37 14.55
N ASN A 212 3.83 3.15 13.27
CA ASN A 212 4.99 3.70 12.57
C ASN A 212 6.37 3.35 13.17
N LYS A 213 6.46 2.36 14.07
CA LYS A 213 7.70 1.95 14.74
C LYS A 213 8.09 0.51 14.45
N ARG A 214 7.12 -0.41 14.51
CA ARG A 214 7.39 -1.83 14.35
C ARG A 214 7.73 -2.17 12.91
N ASP A 215 8.42 -3.28 12.76
CA ASP A 215 8.64 -3.95 11.47
C ASP A 215 9.29 -3.08 10.39
N ALA A 216 10.14 -2.13 10.79
CA ALA A 216 11.04 -1.44 9.89
C ALA A 216 12.04 -2.42 9.25
N PHE A 217 12.59 -2.07 8.09
CA PHE A 217 13.72 -2.80 7.51
C PHE A 217 14.98 -2.63 8.38
N ALA A 218 15.88 -3.61 8.35
CA ALA A 218 17.10 -3.63 9.16
C ALA A 218 18.03 -2.43 8.90
N GLU A 219 17.96 -1.80 7.73
CA GLU A 219 18.69 -0.57 7.40
C GLU A 219 18.19 0.68 8.13
N GLY A 220 17.11 0.58 8.93
CA GLY A 220 16.54 1.70 9.70
C GLY A 220 15.98 2.85 8.86
N ALA A 221 15.91 2.67 7.54
CA ALA A 221 15.63 3.72 6.56
C ALA A 221 14.19 3.73 6.03
N ALA A 222 13.34 2.81 6.48
CA ALA A 222 12.00 2.66 5.93
C ALA A 222 11.04 3.66 6.58
N TRP A 223 10.63 4.66 5.80
CA TRP A 223 9.46 5.47 6.10
C TRP A 223 8.22 4.56 6.09
N GLY A 224 7.65 4.30 7.27
CA GLY A 224 6.45 3.48 7.44
C GLY A 224 6.69 2.09 8.00
N GLN A 225 5.57 1.41 8.23
CA GLN A 225 5.47 0.09 8.82
C GLN A 225 5.16 -0.94 7.73
N ARG A 226 5.96 -2.00 7.65
CA ARG A 226 5.69 -3.11 6.72
C ARG A 226 4.45 -3.88 7.14
N LEU A 227 3.67 -4.29 6.15
CA LEU A 227 2.52 -5.16 6.32
C LEU A 227 2.89 -6.58 5.87
N PHE A 228 2.41 -7.56 6.63
CA PHE A 228 2.73 -8.97 6.45
C PHE A 228 1.46 -9.81 6.33
N HIS A 229 1.60 -10.99 5.74
CA HIS A 229 0.62 -12.04 5.85
C HIS A 229 0.67 -12.69 7.24
N ASN A 230 -0.49 -12.97 7.83
CA ASN A 230 -0.65 -13.74 9.06
C ASN A 230 -0.75 -15.23 8.73
N ASP A 231 0.35 -15.95 8.87
CA ASP A 231 0.42 -17.41 8.73
C ASP A 231 0.27 -18.07 10.11
N GLY A 232 -0.97 -18.18 10.60
CA GLY A 232 -1.26 -18.88 11.86
C GLY A 232 -0.71 -18.20 13.12
N GLY A 233 -0.52 -16.88 13.10
CA GLY A 233 0.09 -16.11 14.18
C GLY A 233 1.57 -15.80 13.98
N GLU A 234 2.19 -16.31 12.91
CA GLU A 234 3.50 -15.91 12.43
C GLU A 234 3.36 -14.93 11.26
N ARG A 235 4.32 -14.01 11.10
CA ARG A 235 4.34 -13.05 10.00
C ARG A 235 5.14 -13.61 8.84
N SER A 236 4.68 -13.36 7.63
CA SER A 236 5.39 -13.71 6.39
C SER A 236 5.27 -12.60 5.37
N SER A 237 6.38 -12.25 4.72
CA SER A 237 6.35 -11.29 3.61
C SER A 237 5.54 -11.85 2.45
N LEU A 238 4.99 -10.95 1.62
CA LEU A 238 4.27 -11.37 0.44
C LEU A 238 5.24 -11.83 -0.64
N THR A 239 4.78 -12.75 -1.49
CA THR A 239 5.51 -13.22 -2.64
C THR A 239 4.71 -12.96 -3.91
N ALA A 240 5.41 -12.76 -5.02
CA ALA A 240 4.84 -12.63 -6.35
C ALA A 240 5.49 -13.66 -7.28
N GLU A 241 4.65 -14.44 -7.96
CA GLU A 241 5.01 -15.38 -9.02
C GLU A 241 4.43 -14.90 -10.34
N ARG A 242 5.05 -15.24 -11.47
CA ARG A 242 4.43 -15.01 -12.78
C ARG A 242 3.19 -15.88 -12.94
N GLN A 243 2.11 -15.32 -13.48
CA GLN A 243 0.89 -16.09 -13.71
C GLN A 243 1.13 -17.28 -14.66
N SER A 244 1.91 -17.08 -15.72
CA SER A 244 2.30 -18.15 -16.64
C SER A 244 3.00 -19.32 -15.93
N GLU A 245 3.92 -19.03 -15.01
CA GLU A 245 4.64 -20.02 -14.21
C GLU A 245 3.71 -20.71 -13.20
N PHE A 246 2.89 -19.94 -12.48
CA PHE A 246 1.92 -20.50 -11.54
C PHE A 246 0.95 -21.50 -12.22
N ILE A 247 0.46 -21.16 -13.42
CA ILE A 247 -0.38 -22.06 -14.22
C ILE A 247 0.41 -23.30 -14.65
N ALA A 248 1.65 -23.13 -15.10
CA ALA A 248 2.53 -24.26 -15.46
C ALA A 248 2.81 -25.18 -14.26
N HIS A 249 2.87 -24.63 -13.05
CA HIS A 249 2.99 -25.37 -11.79
C HIS A 249 1.69 -26.05 -11.34
N GLY A 250 0.58 -25.86 -12.07
CA GLY A 250 -0.72 -26.48 -11.84
C GLY A 250 -1.73 -25.61 -11.10
N GLY A 251 -1.37 -24.37 -10.75
CA GLY A 251 -2.23 -23.47 -9.97
C GLY A 251 -2.56 -23.99 -8.56
N ASP A 252 -3.64 -23.47 -7.95
CA ASP A 252 -3.99 -23.79 -6.56
C ASP A 252 -4.36 -25.29 -6.35
N ASP A 253 -4.93 -25.97 -7.37
CA ASP A 253 -5.51 -27.33 -7.23
C ASP A 253 -5.17 -28.31 -8.38
N GLY A 254 -4.25 -27.99 -9.28
CA GLY A 254 -3.90 -28.87 -10.42
C GLY A 254 -4.99 -28.99 -11.50
N LYS A 255 -6.11 -28.27 -11.38
CA LYS A 255 -7.19 -28.19 -12.39
C LYS A 255 -7.15 -26.85 -13.08
N THR A 256 -7.59 -26.81 -14.34
CA THR A 256 -7.55 -25.65 -15.25
C THR A 256 -8.01 -24.36 -14.55
N VAL A 257 -7.04 -23.56 -14.09
CA VAL A 257 -7.29 -22.26 -13.48
C VAL A 257 -7.72 -21.33 -14.60
N ARG A 258 -8.96 -20.86 -14.57
CA ARG A 258 -9.33 -19.69 -15.38
C ARG A 258 -8.62 -18.49 -14.78
N PRO A 259 -7.90 -17.67 -15.58
CA PRO A 259 -7.40 -16.38 -15.12
C PRO A 259 -8.55 -15.61 -14.47
N SER A 260 -8.50 -15.41 -13.16
CA SER A 260 -9.44 -14.56 -12.45
C SER A 260 -8.68 -13.37 -11.89
N SER A 261 -9.32 -12.21 -11.86
CA SER A 261 -8.75 -10.96 -11.34
C SER A 261 -8.24 -11.07 -9.90
N GLY A 262 -8.79 -12.01 -9.12
CA GLY A 262 -8.43 -12.23 -7.71
C GLY A 262 -7.02 -12.79 -7.47
N LEU A 263 -6.36 -13.41 -8.45
CA LEU A 263 -5.02 -13.98 -8.26
C LEU A 263 -3.93 -12.92 -8.08
N SER A 264 -4.12 -11.77 -8.74
CA SER A 264 -3.19 -10.65 -8.76
C SER A 264 -3.64 -9.45 -7.96
N MET A 265 -4.61 -9.64 -7.07
CA MET A 265 -5.27 -8.57 -6.33
C MET A 265 -5.01 -8.71 -4.84
N VAL A 266 -4.67 -7.60 -4.21
CA VAL A 266 -4.66 -7.45 -2.76
C VAL A 266 -5.59 -6.30 -2.42
N LEU A 267 -6.44 -6.51 -1.42
CA LEU A 267 -7.18 -5.41 -0.81
C LEU A 267 -6.38 -4.92 0.39
N LEU A 268 -6.01 -3.64 0.36
CA LEU A 268 -5.52 -2.95 1.54
C LEU A 268 -6.63 -2.10 2.11
N ILE A 269 -7.11 -2.45 3.30
CA ILE A 269 -8.27 -1.82 3.92
C ILE A 269 -7.81 -1.07 5.15
N GLN A 270 -8.11 0.22 5.21
CA GLN A 270 -7.81 1.09 6.34
C GLN A 270 -9.09 1.38 7.12
N VAL A 271 -9.06 1.07 8.41
CA VAL A 271 -10.13 1.33 9.36
C VAL A 271 -9.65 2.41 10.33
N PRO A 272 -10.19 3.64 10.24
CA PRO A 272 -9.80 4.73 11.14
C PRO A 272 -10.15 4.43 12.60
N LEU A 273 -9.21 4.73 13.50
CA LEU A 273 -9.30 4.51 14.94
C LEU A 273 -9.23 5.83 15.71
N LYS A 274 -9.93 5.87 16.86
CA LYS A 274 -9.89 7.03 17.76
C LYS A 274 -8.55 7.07 18.48
N GLN A 275 -7.96 8.26 18.52
CA GLN A 275 -6.77 8.53 19.32
C GLN A 275 -7.15 9.07 20.70
N LYS A 276 -6.43 8.62 21.73
CA LYS A 276 -6.61 9.00 23.13
C LYS A 276 -6.16 10.43 23.40
N HIS A 277 -5.14 10.91 22.71
CA HIS A 277 -4.57 12.24 22.96
C HIS A 277 -4.57 13.13 21.70
N ALA A 278 -5.47 14.13 21.65
CA ALA A 278 -5.30 15.30 20.78
C ALA A 278 -4.60 16.41 21.59
N PHE A 279 -3.26 16.41 21.64
CA PHE A 279 -2.54 17.24 22.63
C PHE A 279 -1.85 18.50 22.07
N ARG A 280 -1.79 19.53 22.93
CA ARG A 280 -1.35 20.93 22.72
C ARG A 280 0.07 21.20 23.29
N ARG A 281 0.94 21.79 22.45
CA ARG A 281 1.99 22.84 22.62
C ARG A 281 2.98 22.85 23.83
N SER A 282 4.27 23.03 23.50
CA SER A 282 5.26 23.91 24.20
C SER A 282 6.50 24.20 23.30
N PHE A 283 7.08 25.42 23.41
CA PHE A 283 8.07 26.09 22.53
C PHE A 283 9.55 25.86 22.91
N GLU A 284 10.49 25.93 21.94
CA GLU A 284 11.63 26.90 21.83
C GLU A 284 12.57 26.62 20.62
N VAL A 285 13.35 27.63 20.19
CA VAL A 285 13.84 27.90 18.81
C VAL A 285 15.38 27.83 18.67
N SER A 286 15.87 27.62 17.42
CA SER A 286 17.12 28.12 16.78
C SER A 286 18.15 27.03 16.43
N GLY A 287 18.82 26.93 15.26
CA GLY A 287 18.81 27.67 13.99
C GLY A 287 20.06 27.32 13.11
N GLY A 288 19.93 27.26 11.77
CA GLY A 288 20.89 27.84 10.80
C GLY A 288 21.87 26.97 9.96
N TYR A 289 21.71 27.04 8.62
CA TYR A 289 22.67 27.00 7.47
C TYR A 289 23.50 25.71 7.15
N GLY A 290 23.79 25.26 5.91
CA GLY A 290 23.55 25.65 4.51
C GLY A 290 24.49 24.85 3.55
N GLY A 291 24.09 24.55 2.29
CA GLY A 291 25.03 24.38 1.13
C GLY A 291 25.16 23.04 0.36
N VAL A 292 24.52 22.99 -0.84
CA VAL A 292 24.88 22.49 -2.22
C VAL A 292 25.22 21.02 -2.58
N ALA A 293 24.58 20.52 -3.67
CA ALA A 293 24.97 19.34 -4.48
C ALA A 293 24.47 19.43 -5.94
N SER A 294 25.12 18.69 -6.86
CA SER A 294 24.87 18.62 -8.32
C SER A 294 24.35 17.24 -8.80
N ASP A 295 23.58 17.25 -9.89
CA ASP A 295 22.87 16.11 -10.52
C ASP A 295 23.69 15.21 -11.47
N MET A 296 23.23 13.96 -11.65
CA MET A 296 23.58 13.06 -12.76
C MET A 296 22.36 12.24 -13.23
N ALA A 297 22.08 12.28 -14.54
CA ALA A 297 21.02 11.54 -15.23
C ALA A 297 21.51 10.21 -15.84
N ALA A 298 20.65 9.18 -15.87
CA ALA A 298 20.93 7.87 -16.48
C ALA A 298 20.43 7.78 -17.94
N LYS A 299 21.20 7.12 -18.80
CA LYS A 299 20.93 6.93 -20.24
C LYS A 299 19.97 5.75 -20.52
N ALA A 300 19.15 5.89 -21.56
CA ALA A 300 18.21 4.88 -22.04
C ALA A 300 18.91 3.71 -22.76
N ALA A 301 18.42 2.49 -22.51
CA ALA A 301 18.84 1.24 -23.15
C ALA A 301 17.95 0.91 -24.37
N PRO A 302 18.40 0.06 -25.33
CA PRO A 302 17.66 -0.29 -26.54
C PRO A 302 16.33 -1.03 -26.27
N SER A 303 15.40 -0.93 -27.22
CA SER A 303 13.99 -1.38 -27.12
C SER A 303 13.85 -2.91 -27.02
N ALA A 304 13.91 -3.45 -25.81
CA ALA A 304 13.44 -4.80 -25.52
C ALA A 304 11.90 -4.86 -25.63
N ARG A 305 11.35 -6.05 -25.92
CA ARG A 305 9.89 -6.28 -25.93
C ARG A 305 9.38 -6.37 -24.48
N SER A 306 8.19 -5.81 -24.21
CA SER A 306 7.57 -5.96 -22.90
C SER A 306 7.26 -7.43 -22.57
N ASP A 307 7.38 -7.79 -21.30
CA ASP A 307 7.06 -9.09 -20.73
C ASP A 307 6.08 -8.99 -19.54
N VAL A 308 5.31 -7.90 -19.50
CA VAL A 308 4.35 -7.64 -18.43
C VAL A 308 3.24 -8.68 -18.45
N GLU A 309 2.95 -9.26 -17.29
CA GLU A 309 1.79 -10.13 -17.07
C GLU A 309 1.23 -9.93 -15.66
N ALA A 310 0.13 -10.61 -15.31
CA ALA A 310 -0.36 -10.58 -13.94
C ALA A 310 0.60 -11.34 -13.01
N ALA A 311 0.81 -10.82 -11.79
CA ALA A 311 1.52 -11.56 -10.76
C ALA A 311 0.52 -12.35 -9.90
N VAL A 312 0.85 -13.57 -9.51
CA VAL A 312 0.09 -14.33 -8.52
C VAL A 312 0.68 -14.06 -7.14
N ILE A 313 -0.15 -13.58 -6.21
CA ILE A 313 0.32 -13.16 -4.88
C ILE A 313 0.23 -14.30 -3.88
N GLY A 314 1.31 -14.61 -3.17
CA GLY A 314 1.34 -15.54 -2.04
C GLY A 314 2.04 -14.97 -0.82
N HIS A 315 2.48 -15.84 0.09
CA HIS A 315 3.38 -15.52 1.21
C HIS A 315 4.65 -16.37 1.20
N GLY A 316 5.70 -15.85 1.84
CA GLY A 316 6.99 -16.51 2.03
C GLY A 316 7.01 -17.42 3.27
N GLU A 317 8.21 -17.68 3.79
CA GLU A 317 8.41 -18.42 5.03
C GLU A 317 8.02 -17.58 6.26
N ALA A 318 7.88 -18.21 7.42
CA ALA A 318 7.65 -17.53 8.69
C ALA A 318 8.88 -16.71 9.12
N GLU A 319 8.66 -15.45 9.49
CA GLU A 319 9.69 -14.47 9.90
C GLU A 319 9.59 -14.08 11.39
N GLY A 320 8.78 -14.80 12.15
CA GLY A 320 8.55 -14.60 13.58
C GLY A 320 7.13 -14.12 13.92
N PRO A 321 6.86 -13.79 15.19
CA PRO A 321 5.51 -13.56 15.66
C PRO A 321 4.80 -12.41 14.93
N PHE A 322 3.54 -12.64 14.56
CA PHE A 322 2.64 -11.62 14.03
C PHE A 322 2.00 -10.81 15.15
N THR A 323 1.95 -9.48 14.98
CA THR A 323 1.34 -8.57 15.96
C THR A 323 0.09 -7.92 15.38
N GLU A 324 -1.06 -8.22 16.00
CA GLU A 324 -2.38 -7.74 15.58
C GLU A 324 -2.77 -6.42 16.27
N ILE A 325 -3.47 -6.50 17.41
CA ILE A 325 -4.02 -5.34 18.15
C ILE A 325 -3.14 -4.94 19.34
N ASP A 326 -2.13 -5.76 19.66
CA ASP A 326 -1.05 -5.39 20.59
C ASP A 326 -1.51 -5.00 22.00
N ASN A 327 -2.53 -5.69 22.52
CA ASN A 327 -3.10 -5.43 23.86
C ASN A 327 -3.66 -4.01 24.00
N LEU A 328 -4.17 -3.42 22.92
CA LEU A 328 -4.76 -2.08 22.94
C LEU A 328 -6.28 -2.13 23.01
N SER A 329 -6.85 -1.15 23.70
CA SER A 329 -8.28 -0.84 23.69
C SER A 329 -8.61 0.08 22.52
N ILE A 330 -8.44 -0.40 21.28
CA ILE A 330 -8.77 0.37 20.08
C ILE A 330 -10.28 0.57 19.95
N GLU A 331 -10.69 1.66 19.30
CA GLU A 331 -12.08 2.00 19.01
C GLU A 331 -12.19 2.63 17.61
N ARG A 332 -13.21 2.25 16.85
CA ARG A 332 -13.53 2.78 15.51
C ARG A 332 -13.81 4.29 15.58
N ASP A 333 -13.18 5.08 14.70
CA ASP A 333 -13.44 6.53 14.54
C ASP A 333 -14.41 6.82 13.40
N ASP A 334 -15.70 6.80 13.71
CA ASP A 334 -16.81 6.98 12.78
C ASP A 334 -16.83 8.34 12.05
N ARG A 335 -15.97 9.31 12.42
CA ARG A 335 -15.80 10.55 11.66
C ARG A 335 -15.22 10.30 10.27
N TYR A 336 -14.49 9.21 10.07
CA TYR A 336 -13.85 8.88 8.79
C TYR A 336 -14.45 7.59 8.21
N PRO A 337 -14.56 7.45 6.88
CA PRO A 337 -14.98 6.20 6.25
C PRO A 337 -13.93 5.09 6.43
N VAL A 338 -14.35 3.83 6.28
CA VAL A 338 -13.40 2.74 5.96
C VAL A 338 -12.94 2.92 4.51
N ARG A 339 -11.63 2.82 4.26
CA ARG A 339 -11.05 2.91 2.92
C ARG A 339 -10.56 1.56 2.42
N VAL A 340 -10.90 1.20 1.18
CA VAL A 340 -10.44 0.00 0.50
C VAL A 340 -9.62 0.41 -0.72
N THR A 341 -8.34 0.06 -0.72
CA THR A 341 -7.46 0.23 -1.88
C THR A 341 -7.36 -1.12 -2.60
N VAL A 342 -7.89 -1.19 -3.83
CA VAL A 342 -7.77 -2.36 -4.71
C VAL A 342 -6.44 -2.28 -5.45
N GLN A 343 -5.47 -3.11 -5.05
CA GLN A 343 -4.13 -3.14 -5.63
C GLN A 343 -3.96 -4.34 -6.55
N PHE A 344 -3.76 -4.08 -7.84
CA PHE A 344 -3.34 -5.09 -8.81
C PHE A 344 -1.81 -5.19 -8.88
N TYR A 345 -1.28 -6.37 -9.17
CA TYR A 345 0.16 -6.60 -9.31
C TYR A 345 0.52 -7.10 -10.72
N LYS A 346 1.55 -6.49 -11.30
CA LYS A 346 2.02 -6.70 -12.67
C LYS A 346 3.46 -7.17 -12.67
N ALA A 347 3.69 -8.44 -12.96
CA ALA A 347 5.02 -9.03 -13.04
C ALA A 347 5.76 -8.52 -14.28
N THR A 348 7.04 -8.15 -14.13
CA THR A 348 7.98 -7.90 -15.23
C THR A 348 9.40 -8.31 -14.83
N SER A 349 10.19 -8.81 -15.76
CA SER A 349 11.59 -9.21 -15.52
C SER A 349 12.57 -8.24 -16.17
N ASN A 350 12.08 -7.33 -17.02
CA ASN A 350 12.92 -6.42 -17.79
C ASN A 350 12.61 -4.94 -17.58
N GLY A 351 11.50 -4.63 -16.91
CA GLY A 351 11.07 -3.26 -16.64
C GLY A 351 10.57 -2.51 -17.88
N VAL A 352 10.15 -3.22 -18.94
CA VAL A 352 9.62 -2.62 -20.16
C VAL A 352 8.11 -2.77 -20.21
N VAL A 353 7.42 -1.66 -20.39
CA VAL A 353 5.95 -1.59 -20.52
C VAL A 353 5.58 -1.16 -21.95
N SER A 354 4.60 -1.83 -22.56
CA SER A 354 4.00 -1.44 -23.84
C SER A 354 2.72 -0.63 -23.65
N GLU A 355 2.21 -0.04 -24.73
CA GLU A 355 0.91 0.65 -24.73
C GLU A 355 -0.26 -0.28 -24.37
N GLY A 356 -0.24 -1.51 -24.90
CA GLY A 356 -1.27 -2.51 -24.60
C GLY A 356 -1.29 -2.94 -23.13
N ASP A 357 -0.13 -3.00 -22.48
CA ASP A 357 -0.05 -3.28 -21.04
C ASP A 357 -0.68 -2.15 -20.23
N MET A 358 -0.41 -0.90 -20.62
CA MET A 358 -0.97 0.28 -19.96
C MET A 358 -2.48 0.39 -20.15
N ALA A 359 -2.99 0.13 -21.36
CA ALA A 359 -4.42 0.07 -21.62
C ALA A 359 -5.12 -1.02 -20.79
N THR A 360 -4.51 -2.21 -20.69
CA THR A 360 -5.03 -3.29 -19.85
C THR A 360 -5.05 -2.91 -18.36
N ILE A 361 -4.02 -2.20 -17.88
CA ILE A 361 -3.98 -1.69 -16.50
C ILE A 361 -5.08 -0.65 -16.28
N HIS A 362 -5.25 0.28 -17.21
CA HIS A 362 -6.30 1.29 -17.16
C HIS A 362 -7.69 0.64 -17.08
N ASP A 363 -8.00 -0.31 -17.96
CA ASP A 363 -9.30 -0.98 -17.99
C ASP A 363 -9.58 -1.76 -16.71
N GLN A 364 -8.56 -2.36 -16.10
CA GLN A 364 -8.70 -3.01 -14.79
C GLN A 364 -8.99 -2.03 -13.66
N ILE A 365 -8.34 -0.86 -13.67
CA ILE A 365 -8.58 0.21 -12.69
C ILE A 365 -10.00 0.78 -12.88
N GLU A 366 -10.40 1.12 -14.11
CA GLU A 366 -11.75 1.61 -14.41
C GLU A 366 -12.84 0.57 -14.09
N GLY A 367 -12.55 -0.72 -14.26
CA GLY A 367 -13.45 -1.80 -13.87
C GLY A 367 -13.84 -1.75 -12.39
N VAL A 368 -12.95 -1.33 -11.49
CA VAL A 368 -13.29 -1.13 -10.06
C VAL A 368 -14.25 0.03 -9.88
N TYR A 369 -14.01 1.15 -10.56
CA TYR A 369 -14.87 2.33 -10.47
C TYR A 369 -16.26 2.10 -11.09
N ALA A 370 -16.37 1.21 -12.07
CA ALA A 370 -17.65 0.81 -12.66
C ALA A 370 -18.60 0.09 -11.67
N HIS A 371 -18.07 -0.44 -10.55
CA HIS A 371 -18.86 -1.02 -9.46
C HIS A 371 -19.26 0.00 -8.38
N GLY A 372 -18.85 1.26 -8.50
CA GLY A 372 -19.19 2.32 -7.55
C GLY A 372 -20.57 2.92 -7.81
N ASP A 373 -21.32 3.18 -6.74
CA ASP A 373 -22.59 3.91 -6.83
C ASP A 373 -22.37 5.39 -7.21
N VAL A 374 -21.29 5.97 -6.67
CA VAL A 374 -20.86 7.34 -6.92
C VAL A 374 -19.36 7.34 -7.09
N VAL A 375 -18.86 7.97 -8.16
CA VAL A 375 -17.43 8.09 -8.47
C VAL A 375 -17.08 9.57 -8.61
N GLY A 376 -16.01 9.99 -7.95
CA GLY A 376 -15.54 11.38 -7.98
C GLY A 376 -14.41 11.64 -6.99
N SER A 377 -14.10 12.91 -6.76
CA SER A 377 -13.07 13.34 -5.83
C SER A 377 -13.66 13.94 -4.55
N LEU A 378 -13.31 13.37 -3.39
CA LEU A 378 -13.57 14.00 -2.10
C LEU A 378 -12.62 15.17 -1.79
N VAL A 379 -11.68 15.52 -2.67
CA VAL A 379 -10.68 16.57 -2.44
C VAL A 379 -10.96 17.79 -3.30
N THR A 380 -11.29 17.59 -4.58
CA THR A 380 -11.35 18.67 -5.58
C THR A 380 -12.76 19.09 -5.98
N GLU A 381 -13.80 18.35 -5.59
CA GLU A 381 -15.19 18.63 -5.98
C GLU A 381 -15.98 19.43 -4.93
N GLY A 382 -15.30 20.07 -3.98
CA GLY A 382 -15.98 20.78 -2.89
C GLY A 382 -16.70 19.83 -1.95
N GLU A 383 -17.77 20.26 -1.28
CA GLU A 383 -18.60 19.40 -0.42
C GLU A 383 -19.51 18.54 -1.30
N THR A 384 -19.33 17.22 -1.23
CA THR A 384 -19.99 16.28 -2.13
C THR A 384 -21.26 15.71 -1.55
N GLY A 385 -21.40 15.69 -0.22
CA GLY A 385 -22.52 15.05 0.47
C GLY A 385 -22.49 13.52 0.39
N ARG A 386 -21.42 12.92 -0.16
CA ARG A 386 -21.23 11.47 -0.20
C ARG A 386 -21.16 10.91 1.22
N ILE A 387 -21.75 9.73 1.44
CA ILE A 387 -21.72 9.06 2.75
C ILE A 387 -20.30 8.73 3.22
N THR A 388 -19.36 8.59 2.27
CA THR A 388 -17.94 8.36 2.53
C THR A 388 -17.16 9.65 2.78
N GLU A 389 -17.76 10.82 2.64
CA GLU A 389 -17.14 12.08 3.01
C GLU A 389 -16.96 12.15 4.53
N TYR A 390 -15.77 12.49 5.02
CA TYR A 390 -15.52 12.51 6.46
C TYR A 390 -16.33 13.61 7.16
N ILE A 391 -16.45 13.53 8.49
CA ILE A 391 -17.12 14.51 9.34
C ILE A 391 -16.07 15.42 10.00
N GLY A 392 -16.28 16.74 9.92
CA GLY A 392 -15.39 17.74 10.54
C GLY A 392 -14.90 18.81 9.56
N CYS A 393 -14.04 19.71 10.05
CA CYS A 393 -13.53 20.85 9.27
C CYS A 393 -12.79 20.37 8.00
N LYS A 394 -13.15 20.99 6.87
CA LYS A 394 -12.63 20.70 5.53
C LYS A 394 -11.55 21.67 5.04
N VAL A 395 -11.16 22.61 5.89
CA VAL A 395 -10.21 23.68 5.59
C VAL A 395 -8.90 23.43 6.31
N GLN A 396 -7.79 23.52 5.57
CA GLN A 396 -6.46 23.39 6.14
C GLN A 396 -6.18 24.53 7.13
N PRO A 397 -5.82 24.24 8.39
CA PRO A 397 -5.38 25.25 9.34
C PRO A 397 -4.09 25.92 8.86
N HIS A 398 -3.98 27.24 9.05
CA HIS A 398 -2.80 28.01 8.66
C HIS A 398 -1.51 27.50 9.34
N ASP A 399 -1.61 26.96 10.56
CA ASP A 399 -0.47 26.45 11.34
C ASP A 399 -0.25 24.93 11.19
N TRP A 400 -0.87 24.28 10.20
CA TRP A 400 -0.81 22.82 10.04
C TRP A 400 0.63 22.29 9.96
N TRP A 401 1.46 22.87 9.08
CA TRP A 401 2.83 22.40 8.87
C TRP A 401 3.72 22.60 10.09
N GLN A 402 3.52 23.70 10.81
CA GLN A 402 4.22 23.94 12.08
C GLN A 402 3.89 22.81 13.07
N ARG A 403 2.60 22.55 13.30
CA ARG A 403 2.15 21.49 14.21
C ARG A 403 2.58 20.10 13.78
N PHE A 404 2.63 19.85 12.47
CA PHE A 404 3.08 18.57 11.94
C PHE A 404 4.55 18.31 12.30
N TRP A 405 5.44 19.26 12.02
CA TRP A 405 6.87 19.07 12.31
C TRP A 405 7.15 18.99 13.81
N GLU A 406 6.49 19.83 14.61
CA GLU A 406 6.54 19.74 16.08
C GLU A 406 6.12 18.34 16.57
N ARG A 407 5.03 17.78 16.02
CA ARG A 407 4.56 16.44 16.36
C ARG A 407 5.51 15.34 15.89
N HIS A 408 6.01 15.43 14.65
CA HIS A 408 6.88 14.42 14.07
C HIS A 408 8.14 14.25 14.93
N GLU A 409 8.82 15.35 15.24
CA GLU A 409 10.05 15.35 16.03
C GLU A 409 9.83 14.81 17.44
N GLN A 410 8.72 15.18 18.11
CA GLN A 410 8.39 14.64 19.43
C GLN A 410 8.16 13.12 19.41
N ASN A 411 7.56 12.60 18.33
CA ASN A 411 7.17 11.20 18.25
C ASN A 411 8.32 10.28 17.82
N THR A 412 9.16 10.76 16.90
CA THR A 412 10.23 9.96 16.27
C THR A 412 11.61 10.27 16.84
N GLY A 413 11.79 11.45 17.44
CA GLY A 413 13.11 12.01 17.76
C GLY A 413 13.87 12.53 16.53
N ASP A 414 13.30 12.42 15.32
CA ASP A 414 13.91 12.94 14.11
C ASP A 414 13.53 14.41 13.93
N SER A 415 14.53 15.28 13.79
CA SER A 415 14.28 16.65 13.33
C SER A 415 13.70 16.63 11.92
N ARG A 416 13.06 17.74 11.52
CA ARG A 416 12.56 17.94 10.14
C ARG A 416 13.65 17.63 9.09
N GLU A 417 14.89 18.07 9.33
CA GLU A 417 16.02 17.85 8.43
C GLU A 417 16.39 16.36 8.32
N GLU A 418 16.37 15.61 9.43
CA GLU A 418 16.61 14.17 9.40
C GLU A 418 15.52 13.44 8.64
N ALA A 419 14.26 13.75 8.93
CA ALA A 419 13.11 13.18 8.22
C ALA A 419 13.20 13.41 6.70
N ILE A 420 13.48 14.65 6.28
CA ILE A 420 13.68 14.99 4.86
C ILE A 420 14.88 14.23 4.28
N ARG A 421 15.98 14.06 5.04
CA ARG A 421 17.14 13.28 4.57
C ARG A 421 16.80 11.80 4.37
N LYS A 422 16.00 11.20 5.26
CA LYS A 422 15.50 9.83 5.11
C LYS A 422 14.60 9.71 3.88
N LEU A 423 13.67 10.64 3.69
CA LEU A 423 12.81 10.70 2.49
C LEU A 423 13.63 10.83 1.20
N ARG A 424 14.64 11.70 1.16
CA ARG A 424 15.54 11.85 -0.01
C ARG A 424 16.35 10.60 -0.30
N ARG A 425 16.78 9.85 0.72
CA ARG A 425 17.45 8.56 0.52
C ARG A 425 16.51 7.52 -0.10
N LEU A 426 15.24 7.52 0.32
CA LEU A 426 14.23 6.57 -0.14
C LEU A 426 13.69 6.90 -1.54
N LEU A 427 13.34 8.17 -1.78
CA LEU A 427 12.61 8.63 -2.96
C LEU A 427 13.50 9.37 -3.98
N GLY A 428 14.74 9.70 -3.62
CA GLY A 428 15.67 10.51 -4.41
C GLY A 428 15.62 12.01 -4.05
N TYR A 429 16.61 12.78 -4.48
CA TYR A 429 16.71 14.23 -4.20
C TYR A 429 15.60 15.05 -4.88
N ASP A 430 15.11 14.56 -6.02
CA ASP A 430 14.06 15.17 -6.82
C ASP A 430 12.65 14.73 -6.40
N TYR A 431 12.47 14.14 -5.22
CA TYR A 431 11.15 13.63 -4.81
C TYR A 431 10.06 14.71 -4.71
N GLU A 432 10.45 15.98 -4.64
CA GLU A 432 9.55 17.15 -4.66
C GLU A 432 9.22 17.63 -6.09
N THR A 433 10.02 17.25 -7.10
CA THR A 433 9.91 17.66 -8.51
C THR A 433 9.48 16.53 -9.45
N ARG A 434 9.70 15.27 -9.03
CA ARG A 434 9.18 14.03 -9.61
C ARG A 434 7.94 13.62 -8.77
N PRO A 435 6.91 13.01 -9.37
CA PRO A 435 5.53 13.22 -8.94
C PRO A 435 5.26 12.70 -7.52
N VAL A 436 5.34 13.62 -6.56
CA VAL A 436 4.45 13.71 -5.38
C VAL A 436 3.85 15.14 -5.32
N CYS A 437 4.00 15.93 -6.38
CA CYS A 437 3.70 17.35 -6.41
C CYS A 437 3.16 17.70 -7.80
N GLU A 438 1.86 17.97 -7.98
CA GLU A 438 1.26 19.31 -7.78
C GLU A 438 1.97 20.49 -8.46
N LEU A 439 3.02 20.33 -9.26
CA LEU A 439 3.56 21.46 -10.02
C LEU A 439 2.46 22.11 -10.91
N TYR A 440 1.43 21.34 -11.28
CA TYR A 440 0.22 21.83 -11.93
C TYR A 440 -0.74 22.63 -11.03
N LEU A 441 -0.96 22.24 -9.76
CA LEU A 441 -1.91 22.93 -8.88
C LEU A 441 -1.38 24.26 -8.35
N ARG A 442 -0.07 24.35 -8.13
CA ARG A 442 0.60 25.62 -7.81
C ARG A 442 0.48 26.66 -8.94
N ASP A 443 0.52 26.23 -10.19
CA ASP A 443 0.53 27.14 -11.34
C ASP A 443 -0.88 27.48 -11.84
N VAL A 444 -1.88 26.58 -11.67
CA VAL A 444 -3.30 26.86 -11.92
C VAL A 444 -3.90 27.83 -10.88
N LEU A 445 -3.49 27.74 -9.61
CA LEU A 445 -3.93 28.69 -8.56
C LEU A 445 -3.28 30.08 -8.67
N ARG A 446 -2.21 30.23 -9.45
CA ARG A 446 -1.56 31.51 -9.78
C ARG A 446 -1.94 32.07 -11.15
N GLY A 447 -2.58 31.26 -12.00
CA GLY A 447 -2.89 31.59 -13.40
C GLY A 447 -4.33 32.08 -13.69
N ARG A 448 -5.22 32.12 -12.68
CA ARG A 448 -6.51 32.81 -12.79
C ARG A 448 -6.44 34.15 -12.07
N LYS A 449 -6.53 35.20 -12.88
CA LYS A 449 -6.48 36.63 -12.53
C LYS A 449 -7.37 37.03 -11.38
#